data_AF-A0A660LXN2-F1
#
_entry.id   AF-A0A660LXN2-F1
#
_cell.length_a   1.000
_cell.length_b   1.000
_cell.length_c   1.000
_cell.angle_alpha   90.00
_cell.angle_beta   90.00
_cell.angle_gamma   90.00
#
_symmetry.space_group_name_H-M   'P 1'
#
loop_
_entity.id
_entity.type
_entity.pdbx_description
1 polymer ?
#
loop_
_entity_poly.entity_id
_entity_poly.type
_entity_poly.pdbx_seq_one_letter_code
_entity_poly.pdbx_strand_id
1 'polypeptide(L)' 'MESLAFTLAYAIPAAFAALGCGWIGASAMNAAGRNPEKINDLRTMMILGISFIDALAIIGFVAAIVGKVM' A
#
# COMPACT_ATOMS: atom_id res chain seq x y z
N MET A 1 -7.95 -1.98 -26.75
CA MET A 1 -8.19 -0.96 -25.71
C MET A 1 -8.48 -1.60 -24.35
N GLU A 2 -9.18 -2.74 -24.27
CA GLU A 2 -9.43 -3.47 -23.00
C GLU A 2 -8.18 -3.83 -22.19
N SER A 3 -7.14 -4.39 -22.82
CA SER A 3 -5.90 -4.74 -22.10
C SER A 3 -5.27 -3.53 -21.41
N LEU A 4 -5.32 -2.36 -22.05
CA LEU A 4 -4.75 -1.14 -21.53
C LEU A 4 -5.57 -0.59 -20.35
N ALA A 5 -6.90 -0.65 -20.43
CA ALA A 5 -7.79 -0.29 -19.33
C ALA A 5 -7.59 -1.21 -18.10
N PHE A 6 -7.48 -2.52 -18.32
CA PHE A 6 -7.20 -3.49 -17.26
C PHE A 6 -5.84 -3.23 -16.59
N THR A 7 -4.80 -3.00 -17.39
CA THR A 7 -3.44 -2.77 -16.87
C THR A 7 -3.37 -1.48 -16.07
N LEU A 8 -4.05 -0.42 -16.50
CA LEU A 8 -4.14 0.85 -15.76
C LEU A 8 -4.95 0.72 -14.46
N ALA A 9 -6.06 -0.03 -14.48
CA ALA A 9 -6.88 -0.28 -13.30
C ALA A 9 -6.11 -1.01 -12.18
N TYR A 10 -5.11 -1.81 -12.54
CA TYR A 10 -4.20 -2.43 -11.58
C TYR A 10 -2.98 -1.54 -11.22
N ALA A 11 -2.32 -0.97 -12.25
CA ALA A 11 -1.06 -0.24 -12.07
C ALA A 11 -1.23 1.03 -11.23
N ILE A 12 -2.37 1.72 -11.35
CA ILE A 12 -2.63 2.97 -10.61
C ILE A 12 -2.74 2.71 -9.09
N PRO A 13 -3.64 1.82 -8.60
CA PRO A 13 -3.69 1.49 -7.18
C PRO A 13 -2.37 0.94 -6.64
N ALA A 14 -1.69 0.07 -7.40
CA ALA A 14 -0.41 -0.51 -6.99
C ALA A 14 0.68 0.56 -6.82
N ALA A 15 0.74 1.56 -7.72
CA ALA A 15 1.69 2.66 -7.62
C ALA A 15 1.41 3.54 -6.39
N PHE A 16 0.14 3.87 -6.13
CA PHE A 16 -0.23 4.63 -4.93
C PHE A 16 0.05 3.86 -3.64
N ALA A 17 -0.16 2.55 -3.64
CA ALA A 17 0.16 1.69 -2.51
C ALA A 17 1.67 1.66 -2.23
N ALA A 18 2.49 1.50 -3.27
CA ALA A 18 3.95 1.54 -3.14
C ALA A 18 4.45 2.87 -2.56
N LEU A 19 3.89 4.00 -3.02
CA LEU A 19 4.21 5.32 -2.49
C LEU A 19 3.80 5.47 -1.02
N GLY A 20 2.59 5.02 -0.66
CA GLY A 20 2.10 5.08 0.71
C GLY A 20 2.94 4.22 1.66
N CYS A 21 3.27 2.98 1.27
CA CYS A 21 4.14 2.09 2.04
C CYS A 21 5.54 2.69 2.23
N GLY A 22 6.11 3.29 1.18
CA GLY A 22 7.39 3.99 1.26
C GLY A 22 7.36 5.16 2.24
N TRP A 23 6.29 5.96 2.23
CA TRP A 23 6.11 7.07 3.16
C TRP A 23 6.02 6.59 4.61
N ILE A 24 5.16 5.60 4.88
CA ILE A 24 4.96 5.05 6.22
C ILE A 24 6.27 4.44 6.74
N GLY A 25 6.97 3.66 5.91
CA GLY A 25 8.26 3.07 6.27
C GLY A 25 9.31 4.14 6.62
N ALA A 26 9.48 5.16 5.77
CA ALA A 26 10.42 6.25 6.04
C ALA A 26 10.05 7.03 7.32
N SER A 27 8.77 7.27 7.55
CA SER A 27 8.29 7.98 8.74
C SER A 27 8.52 7.18 10.01
N ALA A 28 8.27 5.86 9.96
CA ALA A 28 8.53 4.94 11.06
C ALA A 28 10.03 4.86 11.39
N MET A 29 10.91 4.81 10.38
CA MET A 29 12.36 4.80 10.59
C MET A 29 12.88 6.11 11.19
N ASN A 30 12.37 7.26 10.73
CA ASN A 30 12.70 8.56 11.32
C ASN A 30 12.22 8.68 12.79
N ALA A 31 11.02 8.17 13.09
CA ALA A 31 10.50 8.16 14.45
C ALA A 31 11.30 7.20 15.36
N ALA A 32 11.70 6.05 14.84
CA ALA A 32 12.52 5.06 15.55
C ALA A 32 13.92 5.59 15.85
N GLY A 33 14.54 6.31 14.91
CA GLY A 33 15.84 6.96 15.13
C GLY A 33 15.79 8.06 16.20
N ARG A 34 14.63 8.71 16.40
CA ARG A 34 14.43 9.73 17.44
C ARG A 34 14.06 9.15 18.81
N ASN A 35 13.33 8.04 18.84
CA ASN A 35 12.84 7.40 20.06
C ASN A 35 13.05 5.88 19.98
N PRO A 36 14.28 5.39 20.17
CA PRO A 36 14.60 3.98 20.02
C PRO A 36 13.86 3.08 21.02
N GLU A 37 13.47 3.60 22.19
CA GLU A 37 12.68 2.85 23.17
C GLU A 37 11.25 2.51 22.69
N LYS A 38 10.73 3.20 21.67
CA LYS A 38 9.37 2.99 21.12
C LYS A 38 9.33 2.17 19.83
N ILE A 39 10.42 1.49 19.46
CA ILE A 39 10.52 0.75 18.19
C ILE A 39 9.42 -0.30 18.03
N ASN A 40 9.04 -1.01 19.09
CA ASN A 40 8.03 -2.06 19.01
C ASN A 40 6.62 -1.48 18.73
N ASP A 41 6.27 -0.37 19.36
CA ASP A 41 5.00 0.32 19.13
C ASP A 41 4.96 0.91 17.72
N LEU A 42 6.06 1.57 17.29
CA LEU A 42 6.20 2.11 15.94
C LEU A 42 6.08 1.03 14.87
N ARG A 43 6.70 -0.14 15.09
CA ARG A 43 6.59 -1.28 14.16
C ARG A 43 5.15 -1.76 14.05
N THR A 44 4.43 -1.86 15.17
CA THR A 44 3.03 -2.29 15.18
C THR A 44 2.16 -1.32 14.38
N MET A 45 2.30 -0.03 14.61
CA MET A 45 1.55 1.00 13.88
C MET A 45 1.93 1.07 12.40
N MET A 46 3.21 0.88 12.08
CA MET A 46 3.72 0.82 10.70
C MET A 46 3.10 -0.35 9.94
N ILE A 47 3.12 -1.56 10.51
CA ILE A 47 2.54 -2.76 9.88
C ILE A 47 1.03 -2.58 9.69
N LEU A 48 0.32 -2.04 10.69
CA LEU A 48 -1.11 -1.76 10.57
C LEU A 48 -1.40 -0.77 9.45
N GLY A 49 -0.63 0.31 9.34
CA GLY A 49 -0.76 1.30 8.28
C GLY A 49 -0.51 0.71 6.89
N ILE A 50 0.55 -0.10 6.73
CA ILE A 50 0.85 -0.82 5.49
C ILE A 50 -0.28 -1.80 5.14
N SER A 51 -0.82 -2.51 6.12
CA SER A 51 -1.92 -3.47 5.90
C SER A 51 -3.18 -2.81 5.35
N PHE A 52 -3.52 -1.59 5.80
CA PHE A 52 -4.64 -0.83 5.25
C PHE A 52 -4.38 -0.36 3.82
N ILE A 53 -3.15 0.02 3.50
CA ILE A 53 -2.77 0.41 2.14
C ILE A 53 -2.87 -0.78 1.18
N ASP A 54 -2.35 -1.94 1.59
CA ASP A 54 -2.43 -3.17 0.80
C ASP A 54 -3.87 -3.66 0.62
N ALA A 55 -4.74 -3.48 1.62
CA ALA A 55 -6.16 -3.81 1.49
C ALA A 55 -6.83 -3.03 0.35
N LEU A 56 -6.54 -1.73 0.22
CA LEU A 56 -7.05 -0.89 -0.88
C LEU A 56 -6.47 -1.31 -2.24
N ALA A 57 -5.19 -1.67 -2.29
CA ALA A 57 -4.54 -2.16 -3.51
C ALA A 57 -5.19 -3.47 -4.00
N ILE A 58 -5.47 -4.40 -3.08
CA ILE A 58 -6.13 -5.67 -3.37
C ILE A 58 -7.55 -5.44 -3.88
N ILE A 59 -8.31 -4.50 -3.28
CA ILE A 59 -9.66 -4.15 -3.78
C ILE A 59 -9.58 -3.65 -5.23
N GLY A 60 -8.62 -2.79 -5.56
CA GLY A 60 -8.39 -2.33 -6.93
C GLY A 60 -8.04 -3.46 -7.90
N PHE A 61 -7.18 -4.40 -7.47
CA PHE A 61 -6.83 -5.59 -8.26
C PHE A 61 -8.03 -6.50 -8.51
N VAL A 62 -8.85 -6.76 -7.49
CA VAL A 62 -10.07 -7.56 -7.63
C VAL A 62 -11.05 -6.89 -8.58
N ALA A 63 -11.27 -5.57 -8.45
CA ALA A 63 -12.14 -4.83 -9.35
C ALA A 63 -11.65 -4.87 -10.81
N ALA A 64 -10.34 -4.77 -11.04
CA ALA A 64 -9.74 -4.91 -12.36
C ALA A 64 -9.99 -6.31 -12.96
N ILE A 65 -9.84 -7.38 -12.17
CA ILE A 65 -10.13 -8.76 -12.61
C ILE A 65 -11.61 -8.93 -12.93
N VAL A 66 -12.50 -8.48 -12.04
CA VAL A 66 -13.95 -8.60 -12.24
C VAL A 66 -14.36 -7.89 -13.54
N GLY A 67 -13.89 -6.66 -13.77
CA GLY A 67 -14.19 -5.92 -14.99
C GLY A 67 -13.56 -6.48 -16.28
N LYS A 68 -12.67 -7.47 -16.18
CA LYS A 68 -12.09 -8.20 -17.33
C LYS A 68 -12.79 -9.53 -17.59
N VAL A 69 -13.32 -10.17 -16.54
CA VAL A 69 -13.89 -11.52 -16.60
C VAL A 69 -15.42 -11.49 -16.83
N MET A 70 -16.11 -10.49 -16.28
CA MET A 70 -17.54 -10.24 -16.52
C MET A 70 -17.72 -9.31 -17.71
#